data_AF-A0A7X1NV78-F1
#
_entry.id   AF-A0A7X1NV78-F1
#
_cell.length_a   1.000
_cell.length_b   1.000
_cell.length_c   1.000
_cell.angle_alpha   90.00
_cell.angle_beta   90.00
_cell.angle_gamma   90.00
#
_symmetry.space_group_name_H-M   'P 1'
#
loop_
_entity.id
_entity.type
_entity.pdbx_description
1 polymer ?
#
loop_
_entity_poly.entity_id
_entity_poly.type
_entity_poly.pdbx_seq_one_letter_code
_entity_poly.pdbx_strand_id
1 'polypeptide(L)'
;MTHARLLSLALLVLPVAPMSAALAAPASTLGGAWKGKLDGFYELDARFTVQGSSVTGVLRFAKTDFPFKGTWDAAKNLVTFKYTYAKEVHTVKATLKGSTLTGFNISPGGKQTAVSLTRVTAAGAGKAGANAGAYVMTGVVRDDKGNPIAGVEVFADHTAYYNMNAVGKTDAQGRYRIPLAQQPGTWNAGAYLRGEVGGQPFEVRLSPDDDTPFDGSKGAVRNFTFKASNAPSGKVETYAEHSNVELDYGSLEFTFTPEGPNAAGNTTPFTRKYVEGVGVPAIPLGRYKVSATQVLNGVRQQLLLSSRQQKNGATSVLAEFTHDSHYGQTLELFLKNP
;
A
#
# COMPACT_ATOMS: atom_id res chain seq x y z
N MET A 1 86.05 -33.00 -10.01
CA MET A 1 85.68 -32.50 -8.67
C MET A 1 84.93 -31.19 -8.84
N THR A 2 83.86 -30.98 -8.04
CA THR A 2 83.17 -29.70 -7.71
C THR A 2 82.54 -28.89 -8.85
N HIS A 3 81.33 -28.33 -8.79
CA HIS A 3 80.08 -28.51 -8.02
C HIS A 3 79.04 -27.64 -8.76
N ALA A 4 77.92 -28.20 -9.19
CA ALA A 4 76.78 -27.41 -9.67
C ALA A 4 75.96 -26.93 -8.45
N ARG A 5 75.82 -25.61 -8.27
CA ARG A 5 74.91 -25.02 -7.28
C ARG A 5 73.53 -24.82 -7.91
N LEU A 6 72.57 -25.66 -7.49
CA LEU A 6 71.14 -25.36 -7.62
C LEU A 6 70.75 -24.28 -6.61
N LEU A 7 70.09 -23.22 -7.07
CA LEU A 7 69.41 -22.24 -6.24
C LEU A 7 67.96 -22.72 -6.05
N SER A 8 67.65 -23.27 -4.88
CA SER A 8 66.28 -23.62 -4.50
C SER A 8 65.59 -22.40 -3.88
N LEU A 9 64.57 -21.89 -4.55
CA LEU A 9 63.70 -20.82 -4.06
C LEU A 9 62.67 -21.42 -3.09
N ALA A 10 62.85 -21.18 -1.78
CA ALA A 10 61.89 -21.59 -0.76
C ALA A 10 60.72 -20.60 -0.71
N LEU A 11 59.53 -21.02 -1.16
CA LEU A 11 58.28 -20.29 -0.91
C LEU A 11 57.88 -20.47 0.55
N LEU A 12 57.86 -19.37 1.30
CA LEU A 12 57.34 -19.31 2.66
C LEU A 12 55.79 -19.36 2.59
N VAL A 13 55.20 -20.52 2.89
CA VAL A 13 53.74 -20.66 3.04
C VAL A 13 53.37 -20.23 4.46
N LEU A 14 52.75 -19.05 4.58
CA LEU A 14 52.13 -18.61 5.84
C LEU A 14 50.83 -19.41 6.09
N PRO A 15 50.58 -19.89 7.33
CA PRO A 15 49.32 -20.52 7.65
C PRO A 15 48.20 -19.47 7.69
N VAL A 16 47.25 -19.60 6.77
CA VAL A 16 45.98 -18.85 6.82
C VAL A 16 45.18 -19.41 7.99
N ALA A 17 45.05 -18.62 9.07
CA ALA A 17 44.13 -18.93 10.16
C ALA A 17 42.70 -18.99 9.60
N PRO A 18 41.88 -19.99 9.98
CA PRO A 18 40.48 -20.01 9.57
C PRO A 18 39.79 -18.81 10.23
N MET A 19 39.40 -17.81 9.42
CA MET A 19 38.41 -16.84 9.83
C MET A 19 37.13 -17.63 10.13
N SER A 20 36.83 -17.81 11.41
CA SER A 20 35.51 -18.22 11.87
C SER A 20 34.50 -17.21 11.31
N ALA A 21 33.82 -17.60 10.24
CA ALA A 21 32.61 -16.95 9.81
C ALA A 21 31.63 -17.03 11.00
N ALA A 22 31.43 -15.92 11.69
CA ALA A 22 30.30 -15.78 12.58
C ALA A 22 29.05 -15.94 11.71
N LEU A 23 28.48 -17.15 11.72
CA LEU A 23 27.18 -17.44 11.14
C LEU A 23 26.21 -16.38 11.67
N ALA A 24 25.78 -15.48 10.79
CA ALA A 24 24.70 -14.57 11.11
C ALA A 24 23.53 -15.42 11.59
N ALA A 25 23.09 -15.16 12.83
CA ALA A 25 21.93 -15.84 13.40
C ALA A 25 20.76 -15.73 12.40
N PRO A 26 20.01 -16.82 12.15
CA PRO A 26 18.89 -16.79 11.22
C PRO A 26 17.93 -15.67 11.62
N ALA A 27 17.52 -14.85 10.64
CA ALA A 27 16.53 -13.80 10.84
C ALA A 27 15.30 -14.38 11.58
N SER A 28 14.94 -13.82 12.73
CA SER A 28 13.93 -14.41 13.60
C SER A 28 12.57 -14.50 12.89
N THR A 29 12.00 -15.70 12.81
CA THR A 29 10.69 -15.99 12.21
C THR A 29 9.50 -15.51 13.04
N LEU A 30 9.72 -14.80 14.15
CA LEU A 30 8.66 -14.27 15.04
C LEU A 30 8.47 -12.75 14.93
N GLY A 31 9.52 -11.98 14.65
CA GLY A 31 9.43 -10.51 14.62
C GLY A 31 8.41 -9.98 13.60
N GLY A 32 7.74 -8.87 13.94
CA GLY A 32 6.78 -8.19 13.07
C GLY A 32 5.42 -7.93 13.71
N ALA A 33 4.46 -7.51 12.88
CA ALA A 33 3.07 -7.27 13.27
C ALA A 33 2.21 -8.52 13.07
N TRP A 34 1.19 -8.68 13.90
CA TRP A 34 0.32 -9.85 13.98
C TRP A 34 -1.10 -9.40 14.30
N LYS A 35 -2.09 -10.12 13.76
CA LYS A 35 -3.51 -9.85 13.91
C LYS A 35 -4.25 -11.15 14.13
N GLY A 36 -5.25 -11.15 14.99
CA GLY A 36 -6.10 -12.32 15.17
C GLY A 36 -7.03 -12.17 16.35
N LYS A 37 -7.28 -13.26 17.07
CA LYS A 37 -8.36 -13.32 18.06
C LYS A 37 -7.93 -13.95 19.39
N LEU A 38 -8.48 -13.41 20.46
CA LEU A 38 -8.57 -14.01 21.79
C LEU A 38 -9.97 -14.61 21.98
N ASP A 39 -10.02 -15.86 22.44
CA ASP A 39 -11.25 -16.63 22.64
C ASP A 39 -12.10 -16.80 21.37
N GLY A 40 -11.52 -16.56 20.18
CA GLY A 40 -12.24 -16.59 18.91
C GLY A 40 -13.15 -15.38 18.62
N PHE A 41 -13.34 -14.48 19.60
CA PHE A 41 -14.27 -13.35 19.47
C PHE A 41 -13.58 -11.98 19.56
N TYR A 42 -12.56 -11.85 20.39
CA TYR A 42 -11.95 -10.56 20.68
C TYR A 42 -10.78 -10.29 19.75
N GLU A 43 -10.87 -9.23 18.95
CA GLU A 43 -9.79 -8.81 18.05
C GLU A 43 -8.52 -8.43 18.85
N LEU A 44 -7.38 -8.93 18.38
CA LEU A 44 -6.05 -8.68 18.90
C LEU A 44 -5.12 -8.20 17.80
N ASP A 45 -4.35 -7.15 18.08
CA ASP A 45 -3.13 -6.82 17.33
C ASP A 45 -1.91 -7.08 18.23
N ALA A 46 -0.79 -7.54 17.67
CA ALA A 46 0.47 -7.63 18.39
C ALA A 46 1.64 -7.19 17.52
N ARG A 47 2.64 -6.54 18.12
CA ARG A 47 3.95 -6.30 17.50
C ARG A 47 5.04 -6.90 18.35
N PHE A 48 5.86 -7.76 17.74
CA PHE A 48 6.99 -8.42 18.40
C PHE A 48 8.31 -7.87 17.87
N THR A 49 9.20 -7.54 18.81
CA THR A 49 10.62 -7.28 18.58
C THR A 49 11.40 -8.41 19.23
N VAL A 50 12.31 -9.03 18.47
CA VAL A 50 13.08 -10.20 18.91
C VAL A 50 14.57 -9.87 18.89
N GLN A 51 15.26 -10.11 20.00
CA GLN A 51 16.70 -9.95 20.11
C GLN A 51 17.28 -11.19 20.82
N GLY A 52 17.89 -12.08 20.03
CA GLY A 52 18.28 -13.41 20.52
C GLY A 52 17.05 -14.20 20.97
N SER A 53 17.06 -14.69 22.22
CA SER A 53 15.92 -15.37 22.85
C SER A 53 14.95 -14.43 23.56
N SER A 54 15.23 -13.12 23.61
CA SER A 54 14.36 -12.13 24.26
C SER A 54 13.31 -11.61 23.29
N VAL A 55 12.09 -11.43 23.80
CA VAL A 55 10.97 -10.89 23.04
C VAL A 55 10.35 -9.74 23.82
N THR A 56 10.16 -8.60 23.16
CA THR A 56 9.43 -7.44 23.69
C THR A 56 8.37 -7.00 22.69
N GLY A 57 7.37 -6.24 23.13
CA GLY A 57 6.34 -5.80 22.22
C GLY A 57 5.15 -5.13 22.89
N VAL A 58 4.12 -4.92 22.07
CA VAL A 58 2.83 -4.39 22.49
C VAL A 58 1.73 -5.31 21.95
N LEU A 59 0.82 -5.70 22.83
CA LEU A 59 -0.44 -6.36 22.51
C LEU A 59 -1.54 -5.30 22.60
N ARG A 60 -2.34 -5.12 21.55
CA ARG A 60 -3.51 -4.24 21.54
C ARG A 60 -4.77 -5.07 21.62
N PHE A 61 -5.60 -4.79 22.61
CA PHE A 61 -6.89 -5.41 22.83
C PHE A 61 -7.89 -4.32 23.24
N ALA A 62 -9.10 -4.32 22.66
CA ALA A 62 -10.12 -3.30 22.93
C ALA A 62 -9.60 -1.85 22.82
N LYS A 63 -8.77 -1.58 21.80
CA LYS A 63 -8.09 -0.29 21.56
C LYS A 63 -7.14 0.17 22.68
N THR A 64 -6.80 -0.71 23.63
CA THR A 64 -5.85 -0.44 24.71
C THR A 64 -4.54 -1.19 24.46
N ASP A 65 -3.42 -0.53 24.69
CA ASP A 65 -2.08 -1.07 24.48
C ASP A 65 -1.51 -1.67 25.76
N PHE A 66 -1.07 -2.93 25.68
CA PHE A 66 -0.50 -3.70 26.77
C PHE A 66 0.95 -4.08 26.40
N PRO A 67 1.95 -3.36 26.94
CA PRO A 67 3.34 -3.73 26.72
C PRO A 67 3.63 -5.09 27.35
N PHE A 68 4.48 -5.88 26.71
CA PHE A 68 4.86 -7.21 27.19
C PHE A 68 6.36 -7.47 27.09
N LYS A 69 6.80 -8.45 27.89
CA LYS A 69 8.14 -9.03 27.84
C LYS A 69 8.04 -10.55 27.87
N GLY A 70 8.95 -11.23 27.18
CA GLY A 70 8.89 -12.68 26.98
C GLY A 70 10.16 -13.28 26.40
N THR A 71 10.03 -14.53 25.99
CA THR A 71 11.10 -15.36 25.42
C THR A 71 10.65 -16.05 24.14
N TRP A 72 11.62 -16.29 23.25
CA TRP A 72 11.48 -17.05 22.01
C TRP A 72 12.39 -18.28 22.07
N ASP A 73 11.78 -19.46 21.98
CA ASP A 73 12.47 -20.73 21.78
C ASP A 73 12.37 -21.11 20.31
N ALA A 74 13.43 -20.80 19.56
CA ALA A 74 13.48 -21.05 18.12
C ALA A 74 13.42 -22.54 17.76
N ALA A 75 13.99 -23.42 18.60
CA ALA A 75 13.99 -24.86 18.36
C ALA A 75 12.59 -25.46 18.46
N LYS A 76 11.76 -24.93 19.38
CA LYS A 76 10.37 -25.35 19.56
C LYS A 76 9.36 -24.48 18.82
N ASN A 77 9.82 -23.46 18.10
CA ASN A 77 8.98 -22.42 17.51
C ASN A 77 7.97 -21.84 18.52
N LEU A 78 8.39 -21.63 19.77
CA LEU A 78 7.50 -21.28 20.88
C LEU A 78 7.81 -19.88 21.41
N VAL A 79 6.80 -19.00 21.44
CA VAL A 79 6.87 -17.71 22.14
C VAL A 79 6.12 -17.82 23.47
N THR A 80 6.73 -17.27 24.54
CA THR A 80 6.08 -17.08 25.84
C THR A 80 6.25 -15.64 26.27
N PHE A 81 5.16 -14.90 26.54
CA PHE A 81 5.25 -13.51 27.02
C PHE A 81 4.19 -13.19 28.08
N LYS A 82 4.44 -12.14 28.86
CA LYS A 82 3.55 -11.67 29.92
C LYS A 82 3.12 -10.23 29.70
N TYR A 83 1.84 -9.95 29.92
CA TYR A 83 1.26 -8.61 29.88
C TYR A 83 0.32 -8.40 31.08
N THR A 84 0.11 -7.14 31.48
CA THR A 84 -0.75 -6.81 32.63
C THR A 84 -2.09 -6.28 32.14
N TYR A 85 -3.18 -6.92 32.53
CA TYR A 85 -4.56 -6.49 32.26
C TYR A 85 -5.33 -6.45 33.57
N ALA A 86 -6.09 -5.38 33.83
CA ALA A 86 -6.84 -5.21 35.08
C ALA A 86 -6.01 -5.45 36.37
N LYS A 87 -4.73 -5.02 36.38
CA LYS A 87 -3.73 -5.26 37.45
C LYS A 87 -3.31 -6.72 37.66
N GLU A 88 -3.76 -7.62 36.79
CA GLU A 88 -3.42 -9.03 36.79
C GLU A 88 -2.40 -9.36 35.70
N VAL A 89 -1.47 -10.28 35.98
CA VAL A 89 -0.45 -10.71 35.01
C VAL A 89 -0.97 -11.92 34.25
N HIS A 90 -1.15 -11.74 32.96
CA HIS A 90 -1.52 -12.80 32.02
C HIS A 90 -0.28 -13.36 31.33
N THR A 91 -0.27 -14.67 31.07
CA THR A 91 0.82 -15.33 30.34
C THR A 91 0.30 -15.91 29.04
N VAL A 92 0.89 -15.51 27.92
CA VAL A 92 0.61 -16.09 26.60
C VAL A 92 1.70 -17.08 26.24
N LYS A 93 1.29 -18.28 25.81
CA LYS A 93 2.17 -19.30 25.21
C LYS A 93 1.61 -19.67 23.85
N ALA A 94 2.37 -19.45 22.78
CA ALA A 94 1.93 -19.74 21.42
C ALA A 94 3.04 -20.34 20.56
N THR A 95 2.68 -21.35 19.77
CA THR A 95 3.59 -22.00 18.82
C THR A 95 3.38 -21.42 17.42
N LEU A 96 4.49 -21.16 16.73
CA LEU A 96 4.53 -20.69 15.36
C LEU A 96 4.50 -21.88 14.40
N LYS A 97 3.50 -21.89 13.50
CA LYS A 97 3.43 -22.79 12.35
C LYS A 97 3.16 -21.97 11.10
N GLY A 98 4.16 -21.88 10.21
CA GLY A 98 4.09 -21.02 9.03
C GLY A 98 3.94 -19.55 9.41
N SER A 99 2.85 -18.91 8.99
CA SER A 99 2.51 -17.52 9.31
C SER A 99 1.52 -17.38 10.47
N THR A 100 1.30 -18.42 11.27
CA THR A 100 0.28 -18.39 12.33
C THR A 100 0.86 -18.80 13.67
N LEU A 101 0.58 -18.00 14.70
CA LEU A 101 0.78 -18.31 16.11
C LEU A 101 -0.51 -18.84 16.69
N THR A 102 -0.48 -20.03 17.26
CA THR A 102 -1.62 -20.63 17.97
C THR A 102 -1.21 -21.07 19.36
N GLY A 103 -2.06 -20.80 20.36
CA GLY A 103 -1.84 -21.27 21.71
C GLY A 103 -2.85 -20.70 22.69
N PHE A 104 -2.39 -20.36 23.89
CA PHE A 104 -3.28 -19.99 24.99
C PHE A 104 -2.79 -18.74 25.72
N ASN A 105 -3.75 -17.89 26.08
CA ASN A 105 -3.63 -16.91 27.14
C ASN A 105 -4.06 -17.57 28.46
N ILE A 106 -3.23 -17.44 29.49
CA ILE A 106 -3.41 -18.05 30.80
C ILE A 106 -3.60 -16.93 31.82
N SER A 107 -4.78 -16.85 32.45
CA SER A 107 -5.05 -15.89 33.53
C SER A 107 -4.34 -16.30 34.83
N PRO A 108 -4.24 -15.41 35.84
CA PRO A 108 -3.66 -15.77 37.14
C PRO A 108 -4.32 -16.97 37.80
N GLY A 109 -5.63 -17.15 37.60
CA GLY A 109 -6.40 -18.31 38.08
C GLY A 109 -6.21 -19.59 37.26
N GLY A 110 -5.29 -19.61 36.29
CA GLY A 110 -4.99 -20.78 35.45
C GLY A 110 -5.98 -21.05 34.32
N LYS A 111 -7.01 -20.22 34.16
CA LYS A 111 -7.96 -20.34 33.05
C LYS A 111 -7.24 -20.10 31.73
N GLN A 112 -7.40 -21.04 30.80
CA GLN A 112 -6.84 -20.95 29.46
C GLN A 112 -7.88 -20.47 28.46
N THR A 113 -7.48 -19.51 27.65
CA THR A 113 -8.29 -18.94 26.57
C THR A 113 -7.50 -19.02 25.27
N ALA A 114 -8.12 -19.53 24.20
CA ALA A 114 -7.43 -19.71 22.94
C ALA A 114 -6.94 -18.37 22.36
N VAL A 115 -5.72 -18.38 21.82
CA VAL A 115 -5.14 -17.27 21.07
C VAL A 115 -4.74 -17.79 19.70
N SER A 116 -5.20 -17.10 18.66
CA SER A 116 -4.76 -17.32 17.29
C SER A 116 -4.37 -15.98 16.69
N LEU A 117 -3.12 -15.82 16.30
CA LEU A 117 -2.61 -14.65 15.62
C LEU A 117 -2.04 -15.07 14.29
N THR A 118 -2.53 -14.49 13.22
CA THR A 118 -1.88 -14.60 11.92
C THR A 118 -0.90 -13.45 11.81
N ARG A 119 0.31 -13.75 11.34
CA ARG A 119 1.30 -12.75 10.98
C ARG A 119 0.58 -11.79 10.06
N VAL A 120 0.56 -10.51 10.44
CA VAL A 120 0.37 -9.48 9.44
C VAL A 120 1.65 -9.60 8.64
N THR A 121 1.60 -10.44 7.61
CA THR A 121 2.52 -10.29 6.51
C THR A 121 2.38 -8.83 6.19
N ALA A 122 3.47 -8.11 6.39
CA ALA A 122 3.56 -6.79 5.86
C ALA A 122 3.37 -7.01 4.34
N ALA A 123 2.16 -6.86 3.84
CA ALA A 123 1.98 -6.24 2.55
C ALA A 123 2.62 -4.84 2.80
N GLY A 124 3.86 -4.75 2.33
CA GLY A 124 5.00 -4.25 3.10
C GLY A 124 4.97 -2.82 3.63
N ALA A 125 5.13 -2.68 4.94
CA ALA A 125 6.24 -1.84 5.44
C ALA A 125 7.56 -2.58 5.16
N GLY A 126 7.86 -2.75 3.87
CA GLY A 126 9.10 -3.36 3.42
C GLY A 126 10.21 -2.34 3.57
N LYS A 127 11.03 -2.47 4.60
CA LYS A 127 12.47 -2.45 4.33
C LYS A 127 12.77 -3.74 3.58
N ALA A 128 12.58 -3.72 2.27
CA ALA A 128 12.98 -4.79 1.36
C ALA A 128 13.69 -4.19 0.15
N GLY A 129 14.84 -3.59 0.44
CA GLY A 129 16.05 -3.82 -0.35
C GLY A 129 17.16 -4.08 0.67
N ALA A 130 17.56 -5.34 0.82
CA ALA A 130 18.93 -5.60 1.25
C ALA A 130 19.81 -4.82 0.27
N ASN A 131 20.70 -3.97 0.78
CA ASN A 131 21.62 -3.08 0.06
C ASN A 131 21.50 -3.20 -1.47
N ALA A 132 20.90 -2.19 -2.11
CA ALA A 132 20.95 -2.12 -3.56
C ALA A 132 22.41 -2.25 -3.99
N GLY A 133 22.72 -3.23 -4.85
CA GLY A 133 24.07 -3.36 -5.38
C GLY A 133 24.46 -2.09 -6.14
N ALA A 134 25.76 -1.86 -6.27
CA ALA A 134 26.28 -0.78 -7.10
C ALA A 134 25.59 -0.78 -8.48
N TYR A 135 25.18 0.40 -8.94
CA TYR A 135 24.47 0.60 -10.21
C TYR A 135 23.16 -0.16 -10.33
N VAL A 136 22.43 -0.30 -9.23
CA VAL A 136 21.09 -0.88 -9.21
C VAL A 136 20.16 0.00 -8.40
N MET A 137 18.98 0.29 -8.94
CA MET A 137 17.86 0.80 -8.18
C MET A 137 16.85 -0.33 -7.93
N THR A 138 16.44 -0.52 -6.69
CA THR A 138 15.42 -1.53 -6.31
C THR A 138 14.34 -0.89 -5.46
N GLY A 139 13.24 -1.60 -5.26
CA GLY A 139 12.23 -1.18 -4.30
C GLY A 139 10.89 -1.84 -4.54
N VAL A 140 9.86 -1.28 -3.92
CA VAL A 140 8.48 -1.75 -4.05
C VAL A 140 7.49 -0.61 -4.30
N VAL A 141 6.41 -0.91 -5.02
CA VAL A 141 5.25 -0.04 -5.19
C VAL A 141 4.03 -0.68 -4.54
N ARG A 142 3.35 0.09 -3.68
CA ARG A 142 2.18 -0.38 -2.90
C ARG A 142 1.08 0.65 -2.87
N ASP A 143 -0.14 0.22 -2.55
CA ASP A 143 -1.22 1.13 -2.16
C ASP A 143 -1.10 1.55 -0.67
N ASP A 144 -1.99 2.44 -0.23
CA ASP A 144 -2.07 2.92 1.15
C ASP A 144 -2.50 1.85 2.18
N LYS A 145 -3.01 0.71 1.72
CA LYS A 145 -3.31 -0.49 2.51
C LYS A 145 -2.12 -1.46 2.55
N GLY A 146 -1.03 -1.17 1.84
CA GLY A 146 0.17 -1.98 1.74
C GLY A 146 0.11 -3.06 0.66
N ASN A 147 -0.99 -3.18 -0.09
CA ASN A 147 -1.11 -4.16 -1.16
C ASN A 147 -0.10 -3.87 -2.26
N PRO A 148 0.58 -4.88 -2.81
CA PRO A 148 1.51 -4.68 -3.92
C PRO A 148 0.77 -4.25 -5.19
N ILE A 149 1.36 -3.32 -5.95
CA ILE A 149 0.83 -2.89 -7.24
C ILE A 149 1.77 -3.37 -8.35
N ALA A 150 1.28 -4.26 -9.21
CA ALA A 150 2.01 -4.82 -10.34
C ALA A 150 1.92 -3.91 -11.57
N GLY A 151 2.90 -4.02 -12.47
CA GLY A 151 2.88 -3.33 -13.77
C GLY A 151 3.15 -1.82 -13.71
N VAL A 152 3.49 -1.28 -12.54
CA VAL A 152 3.86 0.14 -12.39
C VAL A 152 5.19 0.39 -13.09
N GLU A 153 5.22 1.40 -13.95
CA GLU A 153 6.46 1.83 -14.59
C GLU A 153 7.28 2.65 -13.61
N VAL A 154 8.51 2.23 -13.34
CA VAL A 154 9.45 2.91 -12.46
C VAL A 154 10.64 3.35 -13.29
N PHE A 155 11.12 4.56 -13.06
CA PHE A 155 12.25 5.12 -13.79
C PHE A 155 13.30 5.74 -12.87
N ALA A 156 14.54 5.72 -13.34
CA ALA A 156 15.66 6.48 -12.80
C ALA A 156 16.22 7.38 -13.90
N ASP A 157 16.23 8.69 -13.66
CA ASP A 157 16.75 9.70 -14.59
C ASP A 157 18.11 10.21 -14.11
N HIS A 158 19.12 10.20 -14.98
CA HIS A 158 20.44 10.72 -14.66
C HIS A 158 20.38 12.25 -14.53
N THR A 159 20.94 12.80 -13.46
CA THR A 159 20.82 14.24 -13.15
C THR A 159 21.68 15.13 -14.04
N ALA A 160 22.75 14.58 -14.62
CA ALA A 160 23.70 15.36 -15.43
C ALA A 160 23.65 15.07 -16.95
N TYR A 161 23.02 13.98 -17.39
CA TYR A 161 23.04 13.58 -18.80
C TYR A 161 21.62 13.61 -19.36
N TYR A 162 21.43 14.43 -20.39
CA TYR A 162 20.15 14.55 -21.07
C TYR A 162 19.73 13.21 -21.70
N ASN A 163 18.45 12.85 -21.56
CA ASN A 163 17.85 11.60 -22.06
C ASN A 163 18.57 10.31 -21.63
N MET A 164 19.30 10.34 -20.51
CA MET A 164 19.83 9.14 -19.89
C MET A 164 18.89 8.69 -18.77
N ASN A 165 18.02 7.75 -19.09
CA ASN A 165 17.07 7.17 -18.16
C ASN A 165 17.10 5.64 -18.21
N ALA A 166 16.78 5.01 -17.08
CA ALA A 166 16.59 3.58 -16.96
C ALA A 166 15.16 3.32 -16.48
N VAL A 167 14.45 2.39 -17.13
CA VAL A 167 13.04 2.12 -16.86
C VAL A 167 12.84 0.63 -16.56
N GLY A 168 11.94 0.33 -15.64
CA GLY A 168 11.49 -1.03 -15.33
C GLY A 168 10.03 -1.06 -14.93
N LYS A 169 9.48 -2.27 -14.74
CA LYS A 169 8.12 -2.46 -14.26
C LYS A 169 8.09 -3.31 -12.99
N THR A 170 7.10 -3.08 -12.13
CA THR A 170 6.91 -3.92 -10.95
C THR A 170 6.34 -5.30 -11.28
N ASP A 171 6.82 -6.32 -10.56
CA ASP A 171 6.29 -7.68 -10.60
C ASP A 171 4.94 -7.82 -9.86
N ALA A 172 4.37 -9.02 -9.84
CA ALA A 172 3.12 -9.32 -9.13
C ALA A 172 3.18 -9.05 -7.61
N GLN A 173 4.38 -8.96 -7.04
CA GLN A 173 4.62 -8.63 -5.63
C GLN A 173 4.94 -7.14 -5.43
N GLY A 174 4.78 -6.33 -6.48
CA GLY A 174 5.04 -4.90 -6.49
C GLY A 174 6.52 -4.55 -6.45
N ARG A 175 7.42 -5.52 -6.64
CA ARG A 175 8.88 -5.30 -6.56
C ARG A 175 9.44 -4.94 -7.93
N TYR A 176 10.48 -4.13 -7.94
CA TYR A 176 11.23 -3.85 -9.17
C TYR A 176 12.74 -3.87 -8.92
N ARG A 177 13.49 -4.06 -10.00
CA ARG A 177 14.94 -3.95 -10.04
C ARG A 177 15.36 -3.36 -11.38
N ILE A 178 16.00 -2.20 -11.35
CA ILE A 178 16.44 -1.46 -12.53
C ILE A 178 17.97 -1.38 -12.50
N PRO A 179 18.68 -1.98 -13.48
CA PRO A 179 20.10 -1.73 -13.66
C PRO A 179 20.31 -0.30 -14.16
N LEU A 180 21.32 0.37 -13.61
CA LEU A 180 21.70 1.74 -13.99
C LEU A 180 22.94 1.70 -14.88
N ALA A 181 23.10 2.72 -15.72
CA ALA A 181 24.33 2.89 -16.47
C ALA A 181 25.50 3.14 -15.50
N GLN A 182 26.67 2.54 -15.79
CA GLN A 182 27.89 2.75 -15.00
C GLN A 182 28.56 4.07 -15.36
N GLN A 183 27.82 5.17 -15.16
CA GLN A 183 28.29 6.53 -15.42
C GLN A 183 28.41 7.29 -14.10
N PRO A 184 29.44 8.14 -13.93
CA PRO A 184 29.54 9.00 -12.76
C PRO A 184 28.38 9.98 -12.70
N GLY A 185 27.75 10.09 -11.53
CA GLY A 185 26.68 11.04 -11.30
C GLY A 185 25.61 10.51 -10.37
N THR A 186 24.57 11.33 -10.22
CA THR A 186 23.40 10.99 -9.41
C THR A 186 22.18 10.71 -10.27
N TRP A 187 21.21 10.05 -9.68
CA TRP A 187 19.97 9.64 -10.31
C TRP A 187 18.77 10.11 -9.49
N ASN A 188 17.70 10.53 -10.16
CA ASN A 188 16.41 10.82 -9.57
C ASN A 188 15.44 9.69 -9.87
N ALA A 189 14.60 9.31 -8.90
CA ALA A 189 13.64 8.24 -9.06
C ALA A 189 12.21 8.77 -9.22
N GLY A 190 11.40 8.07 -10.01
CA GLY A 190 9.97 8.32 -10.13
C GLY A 190 9.23 7.09 -10.62
N ALA A 191 7.90 7.14 -10.57
CA ALA A 191 7.08 6.08 -11.12
C ALA A 191 5.77 6.61 -11.71
N TYR A 192 5.22 5.87 -12.68
CA TYR A 192 3.93 6.11 -13.30
C TYR A 192 3.03 4.89 -13.12
N LEU A 193 1.93 5.08 -12.40
CA LEU A 193 0.82 4.13 -12.37
C LEU A 193 -0.12 4.47 -13.51
N ARG A 194 -0.25 3.55 -14.47
CA ARG A 194 -1.16 3.65 -15.61
C ARG A 194 -2.15 2.49 -15.58
N GLY A 195 -3.37 2.76 -16.02
CA GLY A 195 -4.40 1.74 -16.12
C GLY A 195 -5.68 2.29 -16.70
N GLU A 196 -6.73 1.50 -16.60
CA GLU A 196 -8.08 1.88 -17.00
C GLU A 196 -9.04 1.67 -15.83
N VAL A 197 -9.97 2.59 -15.64
CA VAL A 197 -11.03 2.48 -14.63
C VAL A 197 -12.34 2.99 -15.21
N GLY A 198 -13.38 2.16 -15.19
CA GLY A 198 -14.65 2.48 -15.86
C GLY A 198 -14.49 2.77 -17.35
N GLY A 199 -13.55 2.11 -18.03
CA GLY A 199 -13.26 2.32 -19.45
C GLY A 199 -12.45 3.59 -19.78
N GLN A 200 -12.03 4.37 -18.77
CA GLN A 200 -11.20 5.55 -18.99
C GLN A 200 -9.74 5.31 -18.61
N PRO A 201 -8.79 5.68 -19.48
CA PRO A 201 -7.37 5.61 -19.16
C PRO A 201 -7.04 6.63 -18.08
N PHE A 202 -6.12 6.27 -17.20
CA PHE A 202 -5.56 7.19 -16.22
C PHE A 202 -4.05 7.02 -16.07
N GLU A 203 -3.40 8.11 -15.65
CA GLU A 203 -2.01 8.13 -15.25
C GLU A 203 -1.87 8.88 -13.93
N VAL A 204 -1.12 8.29 -12.99
CA VAL A 204 -0.73 8.94 -11.74
C VAL A 204 0.78 8.86 -11.61
N ARG A 205 1.44 10.01 -11.48
CA ARG A 205 2.85 10.07 -11.11
C ARG A 205 2.98 9.83 -9.60
N LEU A 206 3.83 8.88 -9.22
CA LEU A 206 4.14 8.57 -7.83
C LEU A 206 5.50 9.15 -7.46
N SER A 207 5.56 9.72 -6.25
CA SER A 207 6.82 10.14 -5.63
C SER A 207 7.40 8.99 -4.79
N PRO A 208 8.74 8.85 -4.76
CA PRO A 208 9.38 7.89 -3.88
C PRO A 208 9.24 8.31 -2.40
N ASP A 209 9.47 7.37 -1.49
CA ASP A 209 9.58 7.60 -0.05
C ASP A 209 10.80 8.45 0.35
N ASP A 210 11.84 8.41 -0.50
CA ASP A 210 13.03 9.27 -0.46
C ASP A 210 13.27 9.84 -1.86
N ASP A 211 13.02 11.14 -2.03
CA ASP A 211 13.17 11.87 -3.29
C ASP A 211 14.56 12.48 -3.51
N THR A 212 15.50 12.23 -2.58
CA THR A 212 16.87 12.72 -2.75
C THR A 212 17.57 12.02 -3.92
N PRO A 213 18.33 12.77 -4.74
CA PRO A 213 19.19 12.16 -5.75
C PRO A 213 20.20 11.21 -5.11
N PHE A 214 20.47 10.07 -5.75
CA PHE A 214 21.40 9.08 -5.22
C PHE A 214 22.56 8.80 -6.17
N ASP A 215 23.73 8.51 -5.61
CA ASP A 215 24.94 8.14 -6.36
C ASP A 215 24.77 6.75 -6.98
N GLY A 216 24.83 6.69 -8.31
CA GLY A 216 24.65 5.44 -9.07
C GLY A 216 25.61 4.33 -8.63
N SER A 217 26.85 4.68 -8.25
CA SER A 217 27.86 3.71 -7.82
C SER A 217 27.53 3.01 -6.50
N LYS A 218 26.63 3.60 -5.70
CA LYS A 218 26.16 3.03 -4.42
C LYS A 218 24.84 2.28 -4.57
N GLY A 219 24.11 2.51 -5.67
CA GLY A 219 22.75 2.03 -5.83
C GLY A 219 21.77 2.72 -4.88
N ALA A 220 20.48 2.39 -5.01
CA ALA A 220 19.46 2.88 -4.09
C ALA A 220 18.26 1.94 -3.95
N VAL A 221 17.60 2.07 -2.80
CA VAL A 221 16.26 1.53 -2.57
C VAL A 221 15.28 2.71 -2.62
N ARG A 222 14.25 2.64 -3.46
CA ARG A 222 13.21 3.66 -3.59
C ARG A 222 11.85 2.98 -3.57
N ASN A 223 11.03 3.26 -2.57
CA ASN A 223 9.69 2.69 -2.48
C ASN A 223 8.66 3.74 -2.86
N PHE A 224 7.55 3.32 -3.44
CA PHE A 224 6.47 4.22 -3.85
C PHE A 224 5.17 3.78 -3.21
N THR A 225 4.35 4.76 -2.83
CA THR A 225 3.01 4.52 -2.27
C THR A 225 1.97 5.27 -3.09
N PHE A 226 1.03 4.54 -3.70
CA PHE A 226 -0.19 5.11 -4.23
C PHE A 226 -1.17 5.34 -3.09
N LYS A 227 -1.63 6.58 -2.93
CA LYS A 227 -2.62 6.95 -1.92
C LYS A 227 -3.96 7.17 -2.61
N ALA A 228 -5.05 6.73 -2.00
CA ALA A 228 -6.40 6.99 -2.51
C ALA A 228 -6.69 8.50 -2.70
N SER A 229 -6.06 9.36 -1.88
CA SER A 229 -6.13 10.83 -2.02
C SER A 229 -5.51 11.37 -3.30
N ASN A 230 -4.62 10.60 -3.93
CA ASN A 230 -3.94 10.94 -5.17
C ASN A 230 -4.61 10.26 -6.38
N ALA A 231 -5.72 9.56 -6.16
CA ALA A 231 -6.47 8.96 -7.24
C ALA A 231 -6.97 10.05 -8.20
N PRO A 232 -6.92 9.80 -9.51
CA PRO A 232 -7.43 10.74 -10.48
C PRO A 232 -8.92 10.95 -10.25
N SER A 233 -9.36 12.19 -10.43
CA SER A 233 -10.76 12.58 -10.32
C SER A 233 -11.16 13.43 -11.51
N GLY A 234 -12.45 13.44 -11.80
CA GLY A 234 -13.04 14.25 -12.86
C GLY A 234 -14.15 15.14 -12.32
N LYS A 235 -14.65 15.98 -13.21
CA LYS A 235 -15.76 16.90 -12.97
C LYS A 235 -17.05 16.32 -13.53
N VAL A 236 -18.16 16.49 -12.81
CA VAL A 236 -19.48 16.21 -13.36
C VAL A 236 -20.08 17.50 -13.89
N GLU A 237 -20.38 17.50 -15.17
CA GLU A 237 -21.12 18.56 -15.84
C GLU A 237 -22.61 18.20 -15.83
N THR A 238 -23.43 19.17 -15.45
CA THR A 238 -24.87 18.97 -15.33
C THR A 238 -25.58 19.97 -16.23
N TYR A 239 -26.53 19.50 -17.02
CA TYR A 239 -27.31 20.31 -17.95
C TYR A 239 -28.80 20.17 -17.64
N ALA A 240 -29.53 21.27 -17.58
CA ALA A 240 -31.00 21.20 -17.60
C ALA A 240 -31.44 20.88 -19.04
N GLU A 241 -32.17 19.79 -19.25
CA GLU A 241 -32.51 19.34 -20.61
C GLU A 241 -33.58 20.23 -21.27
N HIS A 242 -34.39 20.91 -20.47
CA HIS A 242 -35.44 21.82 -20.93
C HIS A 242 -35.55 23.03 -19.98
N SER A 243 -36.04 24.16 -20.50
CA SER A 243 -36.15 25.42 -19.74
C SER A 243 -37.19 25.40 -18.61
N ASN A 244 -38.00 24.34 -18.51
CA ASN A 244 -39.01 24.17 -17.47
C ASN A 244 -38.53 23.32 -16.28
N VAL A 245 -37.27 22.87 -16.28
CA VAL A 245 -36.69 22.17 -15.13
C VAL A 245 -36.35 23.20 -14.07
N GLU A 246 -37.04 23.13 -12.93
CA GLU A 246 -36.83 24.06 -11.82
C GLU A 246 -35.84 23.42 -10.84
N LEU A 247 -34.66 24.02 -10.73
CA LEU A 247 -33.56 23.49 -9.91
C LEU A 247 -33.27 24.42 -8.74
N ASP A 248 -33.23 23.85 -7.54
CA ASP A 248 -32.57 24.49 -6.40
C ASP A 248 -31.12 23.96 -6.33
N TYR A 249 -30.21 24.69 -6.97
CA TYR A 249 -28.79 24.35 -6.99
C TYR A 249 -28.14 24.32 -5.59
N GLY A 250 -28.71 25.03 -4.61
CA GLY A 250 -28.19 25.04 -3.23
C GLY A 250 -28.50 23.77 -2.45
N SER A 251 -29.58 23.07 -2.80
CA SER A 251 -29.97 21.79 -2.20
C SER A 251 -29.71 20.58 -3.11
N LEU A 252 -29.30 20.81 -4.36
CA LEU A 252 -29.02 19.77 -5.33
C LEU A 252 -27.84 18.88 -4.89
N GLU A 253 -28.14 17.59 -4.71
CA GLU A 253 -27.20 16.59 -4.26
C GLU A 253 -27.28 15.34 -5.14
N PHE A 254 -26.12 14.80 -5.47
CA PHE A 254 -25.93 13.60 -6.29
C PHE A 254 -25.41 12.46 -5.42
N THR A 255 -25.95 11.26 -5.62
CA THR A 255 -25.45 10.02 -5.05
C THR A 255 -24.80 9.20 -6.15
N PHE A 256 -23.54 8.82 -5.93
CA PHE A 256 -22.74 8.01 -6.84
C PHE A 256 -22.60 6.61 -6.24
N THR A 257 -23.13 5.61 -6.92
CA THR A 257 -22.94 4.19 -6.58
C THR A 257 -21.97 3.57 -7.58
N PRO A 258 -20.72 3.26 -7.18
CA PRO A 258 -19.73 2.69 -8.09
C PRO A 258 -20.19 1.35 -8.71
N GLU A 259 -20.06 1.19 -10.02
CA GLU A 259 -20.15 -0.11 -10.70
C GLU A 259 -18.77 -0.79 -10.72
N GLY A 260 -18.35 -1.27 -9.55
CA GLY A 260 -17.00 -1.77 -9.30
C GLY A 260 -16.09 -0.73 -8.64
N PRO A 261 -14.83 -1.07 -8.33
CA PRO A 261 -13.92 -0.13 -7.68
C PRO A 261 -13.65 1.09 -8.57
N ASN A 262 -13.79 2.28 -8.02
CA ASN A 262 -13.35 3.51 -8.68
C ASN A 262 -11.81 3.67 -8.61
N ALA A 263 -11.26 4.77 -9.13
CA ALA A 263 -9.82 5.01 -9.18
C ALA A 263 -9.14 5.07 -7.80
N ALA A 264 -9.92 5.31 -6.74
CA ALA A 264 -9.46 5.25 -5.35
C ALA A 264 -9.63 3.85 -4.72
N GLY A 265 -10.09 2.86 -5.49
CA GLY A 265 -10.36 1.50 -5.04
C GLY A 265 -11.60 1.37 -4.16
N ASN A 266 -12.51 2.34 -4.17
CA ASN A 266 -13.74 2.34 -3.35
C ASN A 266 -14.94 1.81 -4.15
N THR A 267 -15.77 1.01 -3.48
CA THR A 267 -17.04 0.46 -4.00
C THR A 267 -18.27 0.98 -3.24
N THR A 268 -18.07 1.76 -2.18
CA THR A 268 -19.14 2.27 -1.33
C THR A 268 -19.81 3.48 -2.00
N PRO A 269 -21.15 3.58 -2.00
CA PRO A 269 -21.84 4.78 -2.44
C PRO A 269 -21.43 6.02 -1.64
N PHE A 270 -21.44 7.18 -2.29
CA PHE A 270 -21.17 8.46 -1.64
C PHE A 270 -21.99 9.59 -2.26
N THR A 271 -22.21 10.66 -1.50
CA THR A 271 -22.93 11.85 -1.98
C THR A 271 -22.00 13.04 -2.19
N ARG A 272 -22.40 13.90 -3.14
CA ARG A 272 -21.75 15.19 -3.42
C ARG A 272 -22.80 16.22 -3.80
N LYS A 273 -22.65 17.41 -3.23
CA LYS A 273 -23.48 18.55 -3.60
C LYS A 273 -23.01 19.19 -4.89
N TYR A 274 -23.96 19.75 -5.61
CA TYR A 274 -23.66 20.71 -6.65
C TYR A 274 -23.02 21.97 -6.03
N VAL A 275 -22.07 22.55 -6.74
CA VAL A 275 -21.42 23.82 -6.39
C VAL A 275 -21.60 24.77 -7.57
N GLU A 276 -22.26 25.90 -7.34
CA GLU A 276 -22.52 26.89 -8.38
C GLU A 276 -21.22 27.40 -9.03
N GLY A 277 -21.22 27.48 -10.36
CA GLY A 277 -20.03 27.82 -11.17
C GLY A 277 -18.99 26.68 -11.31
N VAL A 278 -19.08 25.62 -10.49
CA VAL A 278 -18.09 24.53 -10.43
C VAL A 278 -18.70 23.16 -10.78
N GLY A 279 -20.02 22.98 -10.78
CA GLY A 279 -20.65 21.68 -11.02
C GLY A 279 -20.49 20.74 -9.82
N VAL A 280 -20.27 19.44 -10.06
CA VAL A 280 -19.92 18.49 -8.98
C VAL A 280 -18.44 18.10 -9.10
N PRO A 281 -17.55 18.70 -8.28
CA PRO A 281 -16.11 18.49 -8.42
C PRO A 281 -15.61 17.22 -7.73
N ALA A 282 -14.38 16.82 -8.09
CA ALA A 282 -13.56 15.84 -7.39
C ALA A 282 -14.24 14.47 -7.21
N ILE A 283 -14.91 13.99 -8.26
CA ILE A 283 -15.44 12.63 -8.31
C ILE A 283 -14.33 11.70 -8.77
N PRO A 284 -13.92 10.68 -8.00
CA PRO A 284 -12.92 9.72 -8.45
C PRO A 284 -13.32 9.11 -9.80
N LEU A 285 -12.37 8.89 -10.71
CA LEU A 285 -12.71 8.29 -12.00
C LEU A 285 -13.32 6.90 -11.80
N GLY A 286 -14.31 6.55 -12.61
CA GLY A 286 -15.00 5.27 -12.54
C GLY A 286 -16.32 5.28 -13.30
N ARG A 287 -17.06 4.19 -13.13
CA ARG A 287 -18.40 4.01 -13.67
C ARG A 287 -19.39 4.02 -12.52
N TYR A 288 -20.52 4.69 -12.70
CA TYR A 288 -21.45 4.95 -11.60
C TYR A 288 -22.89 4.78 -12.02
N LYS A 289 -23.71 4.21 -11.13
CA LYS A 289 -25.13 4.53 -11.09
C LYS A 289 -25.31 5.82 -10.31
N VAL A 290 -25.88 6.83 -10.94
CA VAL A 290 -26.05 8.16 -10.38
C VAL A 290 -27.52 8.49 -10.20
N SER A 291 -27.87 9.02 -9.03
CA SER A 291 -29.19 9.60 -8.73
C SER A 291 -29.02 11.01 -8.19
N ALA A 292 -30.02 11.88 -8.35
CA ALA A 292 -29.99 13.24 -7.82
C ALA A 292 -31.27 13.61 -7.09
N THR A 293 -31.13 14.39 -6.03
CA THR A 293 -32.23 14.93 -5.24
C THR A 293 -32.04 16.41 -4.99
N GLN A 294 -33.14 17.13 -4.85
CA GLN A 294 -33.15 18.52 -4.42
C GLN A 294 -34.25 18.76 -3.38
N VAL A 295 -34.27 19.96 -2.79
CA VAL A 295 -35.36 20.44 -1.94
C VAL A 295 -35.95 21.68 -2.61
N LEU A 296 -37.11 21.53 -3.26
CA LEU A 296 -37.79 22.64 -3.92
C LEU A 296 -39.04 23.00 -3.12
N ASN A 297 -39.21 24.29 -2.78
CA ASN A 297 -40.33 24.79 -1.99
C ASN A 297 -40.54 24.01 -0.66
N GLY A 298 -39.44 23.59 -0.02
CA GLY A 298 -39.45 22.82 1.22
C GLY A 298 -39.74 21.32 1.06
N VAL A 299 -39.93 20.82 -0.17
CA VAL A 299 -40.22 19.41 -0.45
C VAL A 299 -39.00 18.74 -1.09
N ARG A 300 -38.57 17.61 -0.53
CA ARG A 300 -37.51 16.79 -1.14
C ARG A 300 -38.04 16.09 -2.39
N GLN A 301 -37.39 16.33 -3.52
CA GLN A 301 -37.77 15.78 -4.82
C GLN A 301 -36.64 14.90 -5.38
N GLN A 302 -37.01 13.77 -5.96
CA GLN A 302 -36.13 12.93 -6.76
C GLN A 302 -36.17 13.42 -8.20
N LEU A 303 -35.00 13.70 -8.79
CA LEU A 303 -34.90 14.10 -10.19
C LEU A 303 -34.81 12.89 -11.11
N LEU A 304 -35.28 13.07 -12.35
CA LEU A 304 -34.93 12.20 -13.46
C LEU A 304 -33.63 12.69 -14.08
N LEU A 305 -32.77 11.74 -14.41
CA LEU A 305 -31.50 11.99 -15.08
C LEU A 305 -31.47 11.24 -16.40
N SER A 306 -30.66 11.74 -17.33
CA SER A 306 -30.09 10.94 -18.40
C SER A 306 -28.58 11.18 -18.48
N SER A 307 -27.87 10.32 -19.21
CA SER A 307 -26.43 10.41 -19.44
C SER A 307 -26.11 10.10 -20.90
N ARG A 308 -24.84 10.20 -21.28
CA ARG A 308 -24.38 9.76 -22.61
C ARG A 308 -24.65 8.27 -22.86
N GLN A 309 -24.53 7.44 -21.82
CA GLN A 309 -24.73 5.99 -21.88
C GLN A 309 -26.20 5.59 -21.80
N GLN A 310 -27.04 6.40 -21.14
CA GLN A 310 -28.45 6.12 -20.92
C GLN A 310 -29.29 7.39 -21.18
N LYS A 311 -29.79 7.52 -22.41
CA LYS A 311 -30.55 8.69 -22.88
C LYS A 311 -31.97 8.80 -22.29
N ASN A 312 -32.55 7.68 -21.89
CA ASN A 312 -33.88 7.66 -21.31
C ASN A 312 -33.83 8.17 -19.87
N GLY A 313 -34.74 9.09 -19.54
CA GLY A 313 -34.88 9.63 -18.19
C GLY A 313 -35.16 8.54 -17.15
N ALA A 314 -34.37 8.48 -16.08
CA ALA A 314 -34.60 7.58 -14.95
C ALA A 314 -34.12 8.21 -13.64
N THR A 315 -34.65 7.75 -12.50
CA THR A 315 -34.22 8.22 -11.17
C THR A 315 -32.81 7.76 -10.78
N SER A 316 -32.29 6.75 -11.49
CA SER A 316 -30.92 6.31 -11.42
C SER A 316 -30.42 5.94 -12.82
N VAL A 317 -29.30 6.53 -13.24
CA VAL A 317 -28.72 6.31 -14.57
C VAL A 317 -27.29 5.84 -14.49
N LEU A 318 -26.92 4.96 -15.42
CA LEU A 318 -25.53 4.62 -15.62
C LEU A 318 -24.79 5.78 -16.27
N ALA A 319 -23.67 6.20 -15.69
CA ALA A 319 -22.83 7.25 -16.23
C ALA A 319 -21.34 6.89 -16.08
N GLU A 320 -20.56 7.30 -17.07
CA GLU A 320 -19.13 7.06 -17.14
C GLU A 320 -18.41 8.36 -17.45
N PHE A 321 -17.17 8.47 -16.99
CA PHE A 321 -16.29 9.54 -17.42
C PHE A 321 -15.93 9.39 -18.89
N THR A 322 -15.65 10.50 -19.55
CA THR A 322 -15.06 10.59 -20.88
C THR A 322 -13.91 11.57 -20.85
N HIS A 323 -12.85 11.28 -21.59
CA HIS A 323 -11.75 12.22 -21.80
C HIS A 323 -12.12 13.27 -22.85
N ASP A 324 -12.06 14.54 -22.46
CA ASP A 324 -12.15 15.70 -23.32
C ASP A 324 -10.81 16.46 -23.31
N SER A 325 -10.31 16.85 -24.48
CA SER A 325 -9.00 17.50 -24.61
C SER A 325 -8.93 18.92 -24.00
N HIS A 326 -10.07 19.59 -23.83
CA HIS A 326 -10.18 20.94 -23.27
C HIS A 326 -10.54 20.90 -21.79
N TYR A 327 -11.41 19.97 -21.38
CA TYR A 327 -11.98 19.92 -20.03
C TYR A 327 -11.45 18.77 -19.16
N GLY A 328 -10.59 17.91 -19.71
CA GLY A 328 -10.06 16.75 -19.01
C GLY A 328 -11.10 15.64 -18.84
N GLN A 329 -11.13 14.99 -17.68
CA GLN A 329 -12.07 13.90 -17.41
C GLN A 329 -13.41 14.46 -16.95
N THR A 330 -14.44 14.31 -17.79
CA THR A 330 -15.80 14.81 -17.52
C THR A 330 -16.83 13.69 -17.50
N LEU A 331 -17.84 13.81 -16.66
CA LEU A 331 -19.03 12.95 -16.66
C LEU A 331 -20.23 13.86 -16.83
N GLU A 332 -21.09 13.58 -17.81
CA GLU A 332 -22.23 14.44 -18.13
C GLU A 332 -23.55 13.83 -17.66
N LEU A 333 -24.36 14.67 -17.00
CA LEU A 333 -25.71 14.34 -16.58
C LEU A 333 -26.69 15.40 -17.09
N PHE A 334 -27.82 14.94 -17.62
CA PHE A 334 -28.91 15.82 -18.06
C PHE A 334 -30.08 15.67 -17.08
N LEU A 335 -30.42 16.77 -16.42
CA LEU A 335 -31.42 16.86 -15.37
C LEU A 335 -32.79 17.14 -15.99
N LYS A 336 -33.80 16.39 -15.54
CA LYS A 336 -35.22 16.58 -15.88
C LYS A 336 -36.06 16.59 -14.61
N ASN A 337 -37.18 17.30 -14.64
CA ASN A 337 -38.22 17.13 -13.64
C ASN A 337 -38.84 15.73 -13.76
N PRO A 338 -39.31 15.15 -12.63
CA PRO A 338 -39.99 13.86 -12.63
C PRO A 338 -41.29 13.80 -13.43
#